data_AF-A0A2Z4VAF9-F1
#
_entry.id   AF-A0A2Z4VAF9-F1
#
_cell.length_a   1.000
_cell.length_b   1.000
_cell.length_c   1.000
_cell.angle_alpha   90.00
_cell.angle_beta   90.00
_cell.angle_gamma   90.00
#
_symmetry.space_group_name_H-M   'P 1'
#
loop_
_entity.id
_entity.type
_entity.pdbx_description
1 polymer ?
#
loop_
_entity_poly.entity_id
_entity_poly.type
_entity_poly.pdbx_seq_one_letter_code
_entity_poly.pdbx_strand_id
1 'polypeptide(L)'
;MPNSAGTEPDFSLADIPPNPPVYFAEQALLGGLLLDPHRIKALGPLGPDHFASAIHRAIFAAMAALPAPSPDLHAKEPVWITAVLTHARPHARGLTPSYLHALAGACPDPAHAPAYARMVRSDHARRTVLMHAGLLVQAATDRGLPDPATVTLSRADALATPPAGRTPWRPSRPAPRRPRGSW
;
A
#
# COMPACT_ATOMS: atom_id res chain seq x y z
N MET A 1 39.17 -7.76 -31.33
CA MET A 1 38.62 -8.04 -29.98
C MET A 1 37.24 -7.40 -29.92
N PRO A 2 36.13 -8.14 -30.03
CA PRO A 2 34.81 -7.56 -29.94
C PRO A 2 34.38 -7.42 -28.48
N ASN A 3 33.64 -6.34 -28.25
CA ASN A 3 33.16 -5.80 -26.98
C ASN A 3 32.16 -6.76 -26.30
N SER A 4 32.44 -7.23 -25.09
CA SER A 4 31.50 -7.98 -24.25
C SER A 4 30.43 -7.02 -23.75
N ALA A 5 29.26 -7.04 -24.39
CA ALA A 5 28.07 -6.41 -23.86
C ALA A 5 27.73 -7.06 -22.50
N GLY A 6 27.75 -6.27 -21.44
CA GLY A 6 27.28 -6.70 -20.13
C GLY A 6 25.83 -7.14 -20.23
N THR A 7 25.56 -8.37 -19.83
CA THR A 7 24.22 -8.88 -19.58
C THR A 7 23.61 -8.03 -18.46
N GLU A 8 22.76 -7.07 -18.82
CA GLU A 8 21.89 -6.41 -17.85
C GLU A 8 21.03 -7.49 -17.19
N PRO A 9 20.93 -7.53 -15.84
CA PRO A 9 20.13 -8.54 -15.17
C PRO A 9 18.67 -8.38 -15.58
N ASP A 10 18.12 -9.43 -16.18
CA ASP A 10 16.71 -9.56 -16.52
C ASP A 10 15.91 -9.60 -15.22
N PHE A 11 15.40 -8.45 -14.79
CA PHE A 11 14.59 -8.32 -13.58
C PHE A 11 13.29 -9.11 -13.78
N SER A 12 13.28 -10.34 -13.27
CA SER A 12 12.08 -11.19 -13.31
C SER A 12 11.09 -10.75 -12.25
N LEU A 13 9.82 -10.59 -12.65
CA LEU A 13 8.70 -10.37 -11.73
C LEU A 13 8.57 -11.50 -10.69
N ALA A 14 9.14 -12.68 -10.96
CA ALA A 14 9.17 -13.82 -10.04
C ALA A 14 10.19 -13.67 -8.89
N ASP A 15 11.15 -12.75 -8.98
CA ASP A 15 12.18 -12.53 -7.94
C ASP A 15 11.68 -11.64 -6.79
N ILE A 16 10.43 -11.16 -6.87
CA ILE A 16 9.79 -10.40 -5.81
C ILE A 16 9.36 -11.38 -4.71
N PRO A 17 9.87 -11.25 -3.47
CA PRO A 17 9.58 -12.21 -2.41
C PRO A 17 8.06 -12.38 -2.17
N PRO A 18 7.61 -13.62 -1.89
CA PRO A 18 6.20 -14.02 -1.95
C PRO A 18 5.33 -13.41 -0.84
N ASN A 19 5.93 -12.94 0.26
CA ASN A 19 5.28 -12.01 1.18
C ASN A 19 5.83 -10.62 0.91
N PRO A 20 5.00 -9.65 0.47
CA PRO A 20 5.50 -8.30 0.33
C PRO A 20 5.93 -7.82 1.72
N PRO A 21 7.02 -7.04 1.86
CA PRO A 21 7.45 -6.38 3.11
C PRO A 21 6.36 -5.52 3.80
N VAL A 22 5.18 -5.47 3.19
CA VAL A 22 4.01 -4.66 3.50
C VAL A 22 3.10 -5.36 4.49
N TYR A 23 3.00 -6.70 4.49
CA TYR A 23 2.17 -7.39 5.50
C TYR A 23 2.69 -7.07 6.91
N PHE A 24 4.01 -7.12 7.13
CA PHE A 24 4.63 -6.70 8.38
C PHE A 24 4.47 -5.21 8.65
N ALA A 25 4.50 -4.36 7.62
CA ALA A 25 4.22 -2.93 7.78
C ALA A 25 2.76 -2.68 8.21
N GLU A 26 1.79 -3.44 7.68
CA GLU A 26 0.40 -3.39 8.12
C GLU A 26 0.28 -3.84 9.58
N GLN A 27 0.94 -4.94 9.95
CA GLN A 27 0.94 -5.41 11.34
C GLN A 27 1.55 -4.39 12.30
N ALA A 28 2.72 -3.83 11.96
CA ALA A 28 3.38 -2.81 12.76
C ALA A 28 2.54 -1.53 12.86
N LEU A 29 1.88 -1.13 11.76
CA LEU A 29 0.98 0.03 11.77
C LEU A 29 -0.23 -0.20 12.68
N LEU A 30 -0.96 -1.30 12.49
CA LEU A 30 -2.13 -1.60 13.29
C LEU A 30 -1.75 -1.80 14.77
N GLY A 31 -0.62 -2.45 15.03
CA GLY A 31 -0.07 -2.58 16.38
C GLY A 31 0.22 -1.22 17.02
N GLY A 32 0.87 -0.31 16.28
CA GLY A 32 1.13 1.04 16.76
C GLY A 32 -0.14 1.82 17.08
N LEU A 33 -1.21 1.62 16.31
CA LEU A 33 -2.52 2.24 16.57
C LEU A 33 -3.33 1.57 17.70
N LEU A 34 -3.02 0.31 18.03
CA LEU A 34 -3.55 -0.35 19.22
C LEU A 34 -2.84 0.14 20.49
N LEU A 35 -1.55 0.50 20.39
CA LEU A 35 -0.74 1.02 21.49
C LEU A 35 -0.88 2.52 21.71
N ASP A 36 -1.08 3.30 20.65
CA ASP A 36 -1.29 4.75 20.70
C ASP A 36 -2.40 5.17 19.71
N PRO A 37 -3.67 5.11 20.15
CA PRO A 37 -4.84 5.32 19.28
C PRO A 37 -4.88 6.73 18.65
N HIS A 38 -4.30 7.73 19.31
CA HIS A 38 -4.35 9.11 18.84
C HIS A 38 -3.46 9.36 17.62
N ARG A 39 -2.48 8.50 17.36
CA ARG A 39 -1.58 8.60 16.20
C ARG A 39 -2.28 8.43 14.85
N ILE A 40 -3.51 7.89 14.84
CA ILE A 40 -4.29 7.78 13.60
C ILE A 40 -4.45 9.13 12.88
N LYS A 41 -4.48 10.23 13.64
CA LYS A 41 -4.57 11.60 13.12
C LYS A 41 -3.30 12.05 12.37
N ALA A 42 -2.15 11.42 12.62
CA ALA A 42 -0.85 11.78 12.05
C ALA A 42 -0.49 10.98 10.78
N LEU A 43 -1.35 10.06 10.33
CA LEU A 43 -1.00 9.14 9.24
C LEU A 43 -1.06 9.78 7.84
N GLY A 44 -1.66 10.97 7.70
CA GLY A 44 -1.99 11.55 6.39
C GLY A 44 -3.12 10.76 5.70
N PRO A 45 -3.28 10.87 4.36
CA PRO A 45 -4.37 10.19 3.65
C PRO A 45 -4.13 8.68 3.61
N LEU A 46 -4.75 7.94 4.51
CA LEU A 46 -4.70 6.48 4.56
C LEU A 46 -6.14 5.97 4.72
N GLY A 47 -6.62 5.20 3.73
CA GLY A 47 -7.93 4.55 3.78
C GLY A 47 -7.82 3.04 4.02
N PRO A 48 -8.91 2.37 4.45
CA PRO A 48 -8.95 0.92 4.56
C PRO A 48 -8.52 0.22 3.27
N ASP A 49 -8.83 0.78 2.10
CA ASP A 49 -8.56 0.16 0.81
C ASP A 49 -7.07 0.01 0.48
N HIS A 50 -6.22 0.74 1.22
CA HIS A 50 -4.78 0.67 1.08
C HIS A 50 -4.18 -0.62 1.67
N PHE A 51 -4.86 -1.30 2.59
CA PHE A 51 -4.38 -2.56 3.16
C PHE A 51 -4.61 -3.73 2.19
N ALA A 52 -3.64 -4.63 2.03
CA ALA A 52 -3.78 -5.83 1.24
C ALA A 52 -4.64 -6.89 1.96
N SER A 53 -4.47 -7.04 3.28
CA SER A 53 -5.25 -8.01 4.08
C SER A 53 -6.65 -7.51 4.39
N ALA A 54 -7.68 -8.30 4.04
CA ALA A 54 -9.08 -7.96 4.33
C ALA A 54 -9.36 -7.79 5.83
N ILE A 55 -8.73 -8.60 6.69
CA ILE A 55 -8.84 -8.47 8.14
C ILE A 55 -8.23 -7.13 8.58
N HIS A 56 -7.06 -6.75 8.05
CA HIS A 56 -6.43 -5.47 8.36
C HIS A 56 -7.26 -4.28 7.87
N ARG A 57 -7.92 -4.38 6.70
CA ARG A 57 -8.89 -3.37 6.23
C ARG A 57 -9.98 -3.12 7.26
N ALA A 58 -10.60 -4.20 7.76
CA ALA A 58 -11.69 -4.11 8.73
C ALA A 58 -11.23 -3.54 10.08
N ILE A 59 -10.05 -3.93 10.56
CA ILE A 59 -9.46 -3.39 11.79
C ILE A 59 -9.19 -1.89 11.64
N PHE A 60 -8.53 -1.48 10.55
CA PHE A 60 -8.24 -0.07 10.32
C PHE A 60 -9.53 0.76 10.17
N ALA A 61 -10.54 0.24 9.46
CA ALA A 61 -11.84 0.89 9.33
C ALA A 61 -12.49 1.10 10.71
N ALA A 62 -12.45 0.10 11.59
CA ALA A 62 -12.93 0.23 12.96
C ALA A 62 -12.17 1.31 13.76
N MET A 63 -10.83 1.32 13.68
CA MET A 63 -10.00 2.32 14.36
C MET A 63 -10.29 3.74 13.86
N ALA A 64 -10.55 3.90 12.55
CA ALA A 64 -10.86 5.19 11.94
C ALA A 64 -12.28 5.69 12.29
N ALA A 65 -13.22 4.78 12.55
CA ALA A 65 -14.62 5.11 12.88
C ALA A 65 -14.84 5.37 14.38
N LEU A 66 -14.05 4.75 15.25
CA LEU A 66 -14.22 4.85 16.69
C LEU A 66 -13.48 6.07 17.27
N PRO A 67 -14.06 6.77 18.27
CA PRO A 67 -13.32 7.78 19.00
C PRO A 67 -12.22 7.12 19.84
N ALA A 68 -10.99 7.62 19.71
CA ALA A 68 -9.88 7.19 20.56
C ALA A 68 -10.19 7.49 22.04
N PRO A 69 -10.01 6.51 22.95
CA PRO A 69 -10.18 6.74 24.40
C PRO A 69 -9.15 7.75 24.91
N SER A 70 -9.39 8.32 26.09
CA SER A 70 -8.37 9.16 26.73
C SER A 70 -7.12 8.34 27.06
N PRO A 71 -5.92 8.95 27.08
CA PRO A 71 -4.68 8.24 27.43
C PRO A 71 -4.74 7.55 28.80
N ASP A 72 -5.36 8.20 29.79
CA ASP A 72 -5.51 7.65 31.14
C ASP A 72 -6.39 6.40 31.20
N LEU A 73 -7.47 6.38 30.42
CA LEU A 73 -8.36 5.23 30.34
C LEU A 73 -7.69 4.09 29.56
N HIS A 74 -7.01 4.42 28.45
CA HIS A 74 -6.31 3.45 27.63
C HIS A 74 -5.16 2.74 28.39
N ALA A 75 -4.46 3.46 29.26
CA ALA A 75 -3.38 2.90 30.07
C ALA A 75 -3.86 1.90 31.14
N LYS A 76 -5.12 2.00 31.59
CA LYS A 76 -5.66 1.21 32.71
C LYS A 76 -6.57 0.08 32.26
N GLU A 77 -7.27 0.26 31.14
CA GLU A 77 -8.32 -0.64 30.71
C GLU A 77 -8.18 -1.01 29.22
N PRO A 78 -8.50 -2.26 28.85
CA PRO A 78 -8.41 -2.71 27.45
C PRO A 78 -9.59 -2.21 26.59
N VAL A 79 -10.21 -1.08 26.96
CA VAL A 79 -11.42 -0.54 26.29
C VAL A 79 -11.22 -0.38 24.79
N TRP A 80 -10.02 0.01 24.37
CA TRP A 80 -9.70 0.22 22.95
C TRP A 80 -9.70 -1.07 22.15
N ILE A 81 -8.97 -2.09 22.61
CA ILE A 81 -8.91 -3.40 21.96
C ILE A 81 -10.31 -4.03 21.88
N THR A 82 -11.09 -3.94 22.95
CA THR A 82 -12.47 -4.47 22.99
C THR A 82 -13.38 -3.74 22.00
N ALA A 83 -13.29 -2.40 21.93
CA ALA A 83 -14.08 -1.60 21.00
C ALA A 83 -13.73 -1.91 19.54
N VAL A 84 -12.43 -1.91 19.20
CA VAL A 84 -11.94 -2.25 17.85
C VAL A 84 -12.38 -3.66 17.46
N LEU A 85 -12.23 -4.64 18.35
CA LEU A 85 -12.65 -6.02 18.10
C LEU A 85 -14.15 -6.11 17.79
N THR A 86 -14.97 -5.46 18.64
CA THR A 86 -16.42 -5.50 18.52
C THR A 86 -16.88 -4.90 17.20
N HIS A 87 -16.27 -3.78 16.80
CA HIS A 87 -16.62 -3.07 15.57
C HIS A 87 -16.09 -3.78 14.31
N ALA A 88 -14.91 -4.39 14.36
CA ALA A 88 -14.32 -5.05 13.20
C ALA A 88 -14.85 -6.47 12.93
N ARG A 89 -15.28 -7.21 13.97
CA ARG A 89 -15.72 -8.61 13.87
C ARG A 89 -16.76 -8.90 12.77
N PRO A 90 -17.80 -8.07 12.55
CA PRO A 90 -18.77 -8.30 11.47
C PRO A 90 -18.14 -8.35 10.07
N HIS A 91 -17.01 -7.69 9.87
CA HIS A 91 -16.31 -7.56 8.59
C HIS A 91 -15.02 -8.39 8.51
N ALA A 92 -14.60 -9.01 9.61
CA ALA A 92 -13.38 -9.82 9.71
C ALA A 92 -13.70 -11.18 10.36
N ARG A 93 -14.15 -12.13 9.54
CA ARG A 93 -14.39 -13.51 10.01
C ARG A 93 -13.11 -14.10 10.59
N GLY A 94 -13.21 -14.68 11.78
CA GLY A 94 -12.07 -15.28 12.49
C GLY A 94 -11.19 -14.28 13.24
N LEU A 95 -11.56 -12.98 13.30
CA LEU A 95 -10.84 -12.02 14.14
C LEU A 95 -11.02 -12.37 15.63
N THR A 96 -9.91 -12.59 16.32
CA THR A 96 -9.86 -12.93 17.75
C THR A 96 -9.21 -11.81 18.56
N PRO A 97 -9.50 -11.73 19.88
CA PRO A 97 -8.74 -10.87 20.78
C PRO A 97 -7.23 -11.17 20.76
N SER A 98 -6.86 -12.46 20.72
CA SER A 98 -5.45 -12.88 20.69
C SER A 98 -4.70 -12.35 19.46
N TYR A 99 -5.37 -12.25 18.32
CA TYR A 99 -4.76 -11.66 17.12
C TYR A 99 -4.52 -10.15 17.28
N LEU A 100 -5.43 -9.40 17.90
CA LEU A 100 -5.20 -7.98 18.19
C LEU A 100 -4.03 -7.78 19.16
N HIS A 101 -3.91 -8.62 20.20
CA HIS A 101 -2.74 -8.59 21.08
C HIS A 101 -1.45 -8.93 20.34
N ALA A 102 -1.48 -9.89 19.40
CA ALA A 102 -0.33 -10.20 18.56
C ALA A 102 0.06 -9.02 17.65
N LEU A 103 -0.92 -8.28 17.11
CA LEU A 103 -0.65 -7.06 16.35
C LEU A 103 0.02 -5.99 17.22
N ALA A 104 -0.48 -5.76 18.44
CA ALA A 104 0.15 -4.83 19.38
C ALA A 104 1.62 -5.19 19.63
N GLY A 105 1.93 -6.47 19.83
CA GLY A 105 3.30 -6.96 20.00
C GLY A 105 4.17 -6.92 18.73
N ALA A 106 3.56 -6.85 17.54
CA ALA A 106 4.27 -6.76 16.27
C ALA A 106 4.79 -5.35 15.95
N CYS A 107 4.36 -4.32 16.71
CA CYS A 107 4.81 -2.95 16.53
C CYS A 107 6.13 -2.69 17.25
N PRO A 108 7.23 -2.39 16.53
CA PRO A 108 8.52 -2.08 17.16
C PRO A 108 8.50 -0.75 17.91
N ASP A 109 7.92 0.29 17.30
CA ASP A 109 7.79 1.62 17.90
C ASP A 109 6.54 2.33 17.36
N PRO A 110 5.52 2.62 18.19
CA PRO A 110 4.32 3.36 17.77
C PRO A 110 4.63 4.74 17.19
N ALA A 111 5.73 5.37 17.57
CA ALA A 111 6.13 6.67 17.03
C ALA A 111 6.40 6.62 15.52
N HIS A 112 6.75 5.46 14.98
CA HIS A 112 6.99 5.24 13.56
C HIS A 112 5.74 4.91 12.73
N ALA A 113 4.54 5.01 13.30
CA ALA A 113 3.29 4.79 12.56
C ALA A 113 3.20 5.55 11.20
N PRO A 114 3.66 6.81 11.07
CA PRO A 114 3.69 7.49 9.77
C PRO A 114 4.61 6.82 8.74
N ALA A 115 5.70 6.18 9.17
CA ALA A 115 6.59 5.43 8.28
C ALA A 115 5.90 4.15 7.77
N TYR A 116 5.28 3.38 8.67
CA TYR A 116 4.53 2.18 8.30
C TYR A 116 3.37 2.51 7.36
N ALA A 117 2.62 3.59 7.62
CA ALA A 117 1.56 4.07 6.74
C ALA A 117 2.06 4.45 5.33
N ARG A 118 3.27 5.02 5.20
CA ARG A 118 3.88 5.28 3.88
C ARG A 118 4.18 3.97 3.13
N MET A 119 4.61 2.92 3.82
CA MET A 119 4.86 1.62 3.21
C MET A 119 3.57 1.00 2.68
N VAL A 120 2.50 1.00 3.49
CA VAL A 120 1.17 0.50 3.09
C VAL A 120 0.61 1.27 1.89
N ARG A 121 0.74 2.61 1.87
CA ARG A 121 0.35 3.42 0.69
C ARG A 121 1.16 3.09 -0.56
N SER A 122 2.47 2.94 -0.42
CA SER A 122 3.36 2.67 -1.54
C SER A 122 3.06 1.32 -2.17
N ASP A 123 2.74 0.33 -1.34
CA ASP A 123 2.25 -0.97 -1.80
C ASP A 123 0.90 -0.90 -2.49
N HIS A 124 -0.07 -0.19 -1.91
CA HIS A 124 -1.35 0.01 -2.56
C HIS A 124 -1.19 0.60 -3.95
N ALA A 125 -0.36 1.64 -4.10
CA ALA A 125 -0.06 2.23 -5.41
C ALA A 125 0.55 1.18 -6.37
N ARG A 126 1.48 0.35 -5.90
CA ARG A 126 2.07 -0.74 -6.69
C ARG A 126 1.02 -1.77 -7.13
N ARG A 127 0.17 -2.24 -6.22
CA ARG A 127 -0.90 -3.20 -6.51
C ARG A 127 -1.92 -2.65 -7.49
N THR A 128 -2.28 -1.37 -7.34
CA THR A 128 -3.17 -0.68 -8.28
C THR A 128 -2.57 -0.63 -9.68
N VAL A 129 -1.30 -0.22 -9.81
CA VAL A 129 -0.60 -0.23 -11.11
C VAL A 129 -0.57 -1.63 -11.72
N LEU A 130 -0.21 -2.66 -10.93
CA LEU A 130 -0.13 -4.04 -11.42
C LEU A 130 -1.50 -4.57 -11.88
N MET A 131 -2.55 -4.34 -11.10
CA MET A 131 -3.92 -4.72 -11.44
C MET A 131 -4.32 -4.11 -12.79
N HIS A 132 -4.10 -2.82 -12.95
CA HIS A 132 -4.46 -2.13 -14.18
C HIS A 132 -3.59 -2.51 -15.38
N ALA A 133 -2.30 -2.78 -15.19
CA ALA A 133 -1.44 -3.36 -16.22
C ALA A 133 -1.99 -4.73 -16.68
N GLY A 134 -2.46 -5.57 -15.76
CA GLY A 134 -3.14 -6.82 -16.08
C GLY A 134 -4.41 -6.59 -16.93
N LEU A 135 -5.24 -5.61 -16.56
CA LEU A 135 -6.44 -5.25 -17.34
C LEU A 135 -6.11 -4.73 -18.74
N LEU A 136 -4.98 -4.04 -18.92
CA LEU A 136 -4.49 -3.62 -20.24
C LEU A 136 -4.05 -4.81 -21.08
N VAL A 137 -3.25 -5.72 -20.52
CA VAL A 137 -2.82 -6.94 -21.21
C VAL A 137 -4.04 -7.75 -21.65
N GLN A 138 -5.00 -7.96 -20.76
CA GLN A 138 -6.24 -8.67 -21.09
C GLN A 138 -6.99 -8.00 -22.24
N ALA A 139 -7.19 -6.67 -22.21
CA ALA A 139 -7.84 -5.95 -23.31
C ALA A 139 -7.09 -6.08 -24.64
N ALA A 140 -5.76 -6.00 -24.61
CA ALA A 140 -4.94 -6.06 -25.82
C ALA A 140 -4.93 -7.46 -26.46
N THR A 141 -5.05 -8.51 -25.64
CA THR A 141 -4.98 -9.91 -26.11
C THR A 141 -6.34 -10.54 -26.41
N ASP A 142 -7.44 -9.90 -26.00
CA ASP A 142 -8.78 -10.43 -26.19
C ASP A 142 -9.23 -10.29 -27.66
N ARG A 143 -9.19 -11.42 -28.38
CA ARG A 143 -9.56 -11.54 -29.79
C ARG A 143 -11.08 -11.51 -30.04
N GLY A 144 -11.89 -11.55 -28.98
CA GLY A 144 -13.34 -11.43 -29.07
C GLY A 144 -13.85 -10.00 -29.07
N LEU A 145 -13.00 -9.02 -28.75
CA LEU A 145 -13.36 -7.61 -28.78
C LEU A 145 -13.40 -7.09 -30.23
N PRO A 146 -14.45 -6.32 -30.62
CA PRO A 146 -14.55 -5.73 -31.95
C PRO A 146 -13.40 -4.75 -32.28
N ASP A 147 -12.85 -4.09 -31.27
CA ASP A 147 -11.72 -3.15 -31.38
C ASP A 147 -10.84 -3.18 -30.11
N PRO A 148 -9.93 -4.17 -29.99
CA PRO A 148 -9.07 -4.33 -28.82
C PRO A 148 -8.12 -3.13 -28.62
N ALA A 149 -7.71 -2.45 -29.69
CA ALA A 149 -6.79 -1.33 -29.64
C ALA A 149 -7.43 -0.10 -28.97
N THR A 150 -8.64 0.28 -29.38
CA THR A 150 -9.35 1.41 -28.78
C THR A 150 -9.70 1.15 -27.31
N VAL A 151 -10.12 -0.08 -26.98
CA VAL A 151 -10.40 -0.46 -25.59
C VAL A 151 -9.14 -0.38 -24.72
N THR A 152 -7.99 -0.80 -25.24
CA THR A 152 -6.71 -0.75 -24.53
C THR A 152 -6.26 0.70 -24.31
N LEU A 153 -6.35 1.55 -25.33
CA LEU A 153 -6.01 2.97 -25.23
C LEU A 153 -6.90 3.71 -24.21
N SER A 154 -8.22 3.47 -24.25
CA SER A 154 -9.16 4.04 -23.28
C SER A 154 -8.82 3.65 -21.83
N ARG A 155 -8.44 2.39 -21.59
CA ARG A 155 -8.00 1.92 -20.26
C ARG A 155 -6.65 2.54 -19.85
N ALA A 156 -5.75 2.80 -20.80
CA ALA A 156 -4.47 3.45 -20.53
C ALA A 156 -4.64 4.93 -20.15
N ASP A 157 -5.57 5.63 -20.80
CA ASP A 157 -5.88 7.04 -20.47
C ASP A 157 -6.49 7.19 -19.06
N ALA A 158 -7.36 6.24 -18.67
CA ALA A 158 -7.91 6.18 -17.32
C ALA A 158 -6.82 6.03 -16.23
N LEU A 159 -5.70 5.36 -16.56
CA LEU A 159 -4.54 5.21 -15.68
C LEU A 159 -3.65 6.43 -15.62
N ALA A 160 -3.52 7.14 -16.74
CA ALA A 160 -2.68 8.33 -16.86
C ALA A 160 -3.28 9.54 -16.10
N THR A 161 -4.57 9.48 -15.76
CA THR A 161 -5.25 10.52 -15.00
C THR A 161 -4.88 10.42 -13.51
N PRO A 162 -4.06 11.33 -12.96
CA PRO A 162 -3.77 11.31 -11.54
C PRO A 162 -5.07 11.60 -10.75
N PRO A 163 -5.26 11.02 -9.55
CA PRO A 163 -6.31 11.48 -8.65
C PRO A 163 -6.08 12.97 -8.36
N ALA A 164 -7.17 13.75 -8.29
CA ALA A 164 -7.13 15.19 -8.13
C ALA A 164 -6.13 15.62 -7.04
N GLY A 165 -5.15 16.46 -7.40
CA GLY A 165 -4.13 16.97 -6.48
C GLY A 165 -2.74 16.34 -6.57
N ARG A 166 -2.50 15.37 -7.46
CA ARG A 166 -1.14 14.90 -7.79
C ARG A 166 -0.63 15.53 -9.08
N THR A 167 0.57 16.10 -9.05
CA THR A 167 1.30 16.47 -10.27
C THR A 167 1.55 15.21 -11.11
N PRO A 168 1.24 15.25 -12.42
CA PRO A 168 1.50 14.10 -13.29
C PRO A 168 2.99 13.75 -13.27
N TRP A 169 3.28 12.45 -13.29
CA TRP A 169 4.63 11.94 -13.46
C TRP A 169 5.22 12.49 -14.77
N ARG A 170 6.24 13.35 -14.67
CA ARG A 170 7.04 13.77 -15.82
C ARG A 170 8.34 12.96 -15.82
N PRO A 171 8.60 12.10 -16.82
CA PRO A 171 9.90 11.47 -16.96
C PRO A 171 10.96 12.55 -17.13
N SER A 172 12.06 12.46 -16.38
CA SER A 172 13.19 13.38 -16.45
C SER A 172 13.72 13.44 -17.89
N ARG A 173 13.75 14.63 -18.50
CA ARG A 173 14.44 14.82 -19.78
C ARG A 173 15.92 14.45 -19.58
N PRO A 174 16.51 13.58 -20.42
CA PRO A 174 17.94 13.31 -20.34
C PRO A 174 18.70 14.63 -20.54
N ALA A 175 19.67 14.90 -19.67
CA ALA A 175 20.48 16.11 -19.75
C ALA A 175 21.19 16.19 -21.11
N PRO A 176 21.32 17.39 -21.72
CA PRO A 176 22.05 17.53 -22.97
C PRO A 176 23.49 17.05 -22.77
N ARG A 177 23.93 16.13 -23.64
CA ARG A 177 25.31 15.63 -23.65
C ARG A 177 26.24 16.83 -23.85
N ARG A 178 27.11 17.10 -22.87
CA ARG A 178 28.17 18.10 -23.03
C ARG A 178 29.09 17.66 -24.19
N PRO A 179 29.48 18.55 -25.10
CA PRO A 179 30.41 18.20 -26.16
C PRO A 179 31.74 17.77 -25.52
N ARG A 180 32.26 16.63 -25.97
CA ARG A 180 33.60 16.17 -25.60
C ARG A 180 34.59 17.19 -26.14
N GLY A 181 35.29 17.89 -25.26
CA GLY A 181 36.39 18.76 -25.64
C GLY A 181 37.46 17.96 -26.37
N SER A 182 37.84 18.45 -27.55
CA SER A 182 39.04 18.03 -28.27
C SER A 182 40.27 18.55 -27.55
N TRP A 183 41.22 17.66 -27.26
CA TRP A 183 42.59 18.01 -26.89
C TRP A 183 43.35 18.51 -28.12
#